data_AF-A0A0G4J6C5-F1
#
_entry.id   AF-A0A0G4J6C5-F1
#
_cell.length_a   1.000
_cell.length_b   1.000
_cell.length_c   1.000
_cell.angle_alpha   90.00
_cell.angle_beta   90.00
_cell.angle_gamma   90.00
#
_symmetry.space_group_name_H-M   'P 1'
#
loop_
_entity.id
_entity.type
_entity.pdbx_description
1 polymer ?
#
loop_
_entity_poly.entity_id
_entity_poly.type
_entity_poly.pdbx_seq_one_letter_code
_entity_poly.pdbx_strand_id
1 'polypeptide(L)'
;MRSPQLDVVVLHQAFAKSTVNRLANDLSLMGFDHIVKPARHPFLLNGGVMIALRSMLIRESSLTFQKCCGLDCFAAKGIIFVETRIDGKSVGIIGTHLQANDPLCVSFSNTAYEAAREVRRDQLRQIRQFVDREENARLDVMIVAGDLNVNGYAEAARNQETEEWNEMMQ
;
A
#
# COMPACT_ATOMS: atom_id res chain seq x y z
N MET A 1 30.08 1.88 -3.05
CA MET A 1 29.11 2.50 -2.12
C MET A 1 28.16 1.41 -1.66
N ARG A 2 28.21 0.98 -0.40
CA ARG A 2 27.20 0.08 0.15
C ARG A 2 25.95 0.94 0.39
N SER A 3 24.85 0.59 -0.27
CA SER A 3 23.54 1.17 0.07
C SER A 3 23.31 1.02 1.58
N PRO A 4 22.70 1.99 2.28
CA PRO A 4 22.23 1.75 3.64
C PRO A 4 21.41 0.45 3.66
N GLN A 5 21.66 -0.39 4.66
CA GLN A 5 21.02 -1.69 4.77
C GLN A 5 19.53 -1.47 5.05
N LEU A 6 18.68 -1.72 4.06
CA LEU A 6 17.22 -1.55 4.18
C LEU A 6 16.63 -2.70 5.01
N ASP A 7 15.86 -2.39 6.05
CA ASP A 7 15.18 -3.39 6.88
C ASP A 7 13.91 -3.95 6.23
N VAL A 8 13.17 -3.08 5.53
CA VAL A 8 11.87 -3.37 4.93
C VAL A 8 11.82 -2.83 3.51
N VAL A 9 11.28 -3.62 2.59
CA VAL A 9 10.99 -3.21 1.22
C VAL A 9 9.51 -3.45 0.95
N VAL A 10 8.81 -2.39 0.53
CA VAL A 10 7.41 -2.45 0.09
C VAL A 10 7.39 -2.26 -1.42
N LEU A 11 6.76 -3.19 -2.13
CA LEU A 11 6.62 -3.18 -3.57
C LEU A 11 5.14 -3.15 -3.93
N HIS A 12 4.84 -2.41 -4.99
CA HIS A 12 3.50 -2.27 -5.56
C HIS A 12 3.51 -2.71 -7.03
N GLN A 13 2.32 -2.99 -7.57
CA GLN A 13 2.11 -3.51 -8.93
C GLN A 13 2.79 -4.86 -9.22
N ALA A 14 3.05 -5.66 -8.19
CA ALA A 14 3.64 -6.99 -8.28
C ALA A 14 2.60 -8.04 -8.72
N PHE A 15 1.95 -7.86 -9.88
CA PHE A 15 0.83 -8.71 -10.29
C PHE A 15 1.26 -10.07 -10.89
N ALA A 16 2.34 -10.08 -11.67
CA ALA A 16 2.76 -11.25 -12.45
C ALA A 16 3.45 -12.31 -11.56
N LYS A 17 2.81 -13.47 -11.40
CA LYS A 17 3.28 -14.55 -10.50
C LYS A 17 4.73 -14.99 -10.75
N SER A 18 5.14 -15.14 -12.01
CA SER A 18 6.51 -15.53 -12.37
C SER A 18 7.53 -14.49 -11.91
N THR A 19 7.24 -13.21 -12.16
CA THR A 19 8.08 -12.08 -11.74
C THR A 19 8.12 -11.94 -10.22
N VAL A 20 6.98 -12.06 -9.54
CA VAL A 20 6.91 -12.04 -8.06
C VAL A 20 7.78 -13.14 -7.45
N ASN A 21 7.73 -14.35 -8.01
CA ASN A 21 8.54 -15.45 -7.50
C ASN A 21 10.03 -15.22 -7.74
N ARG A 22 10.41 -14.69 -8.89
CA ARG A 22 11.81 -14.33 -9.15
C ARG A 22 12.29 -13.23 -8.20
N LEU A 23 11.50 -12.16 -8.05
CA LEU A 23 11.83 -11.05 -7.17
C LEU A 23 11.93 -11.49 -5.70
N ALA A 24 11.05 -12.39 -5.27
CA ALA A 24 11.13 -12.98 -3.94
C ALA A 24 12.45 -13.74 -3.75
N ASN A 25 12.86 -14.57 -4.72
CA ASN A 25 14.13 -15.28 -4.63
C ASN A 25 15.31 -14.31 -4.57
N ASP A 26 15.32 -13.29 -5.41
CA ASP A 26 16.38 -12.28 -5.45
C ASP A 26 16.47 -11.52 -4.10
N LEU A 27 15.33 -11.14 -3.51
CA LEU A 27 15.28 -10.50 -2.20
C LEU A 27 15.77 -11.43 -1.09
N SER A 28 15.40 -12.71 -1.12
CA SER A 28 15.93 -13.69 -0.16
C SER A 28 17.45 -13.83 -0.27
N LEU A 29 18.00 -13.86 -1.49
CA LEU A 29 19.46 -13.86 -1.71
C LEU A 29 20.14 -12.57 -1.21
N MET A 30 19.42 -11.46 -1.18
CA MET A 30 19.88 -10.20 -0.60
C MET A 30 19.75 -10.17 0.93
N GLY A 31 19.21 -11.22 1.57
CA GLY A 31 19.07 -11.35 3.03
C GLY A 31 17.77 -10.78 3.60
N PHE A 32 16.69 -10.75 2.81
CA PHE A 32 15.33 -10.57 3.33
C PHE A 32 14.75 -11.95 3.69
N ASP A 33 14.67 -12.23 4.99
CA ASP A 33 14.30 -13.54 5.54
C ASP A 33 12.81 -13.86 5.39
N HIS A 34 11.95 -12.84 5.36
CA HIS A 34 10.51 -13.00 5.20
C HIS A 34 9.98 -12.20 4.03
N ILE A 35 9.17 -12.85 3.21
CA ILE A 35 8.61 -12.24 2.00
C ILE A 35 7.13 -12.55 1.92
N VAL A 36 6.33 -11.51 2.16
CA VAL A 36 4.88 -11.53 2.04
C VAL A 36 4.50 -11.19 0.60
N LYS A 37 3.97 -12.16 -0.12
CA LYS A 37 3.57 -12.02 -1.53
C LYS A 37 2.12 -11.50 -1.63
N PRO A 38 1.73 -10.93 -2.78
CA PRO A 38 0.34 -10.49 -2.98
C PRO A 38 -0.66 -11.63 -2.75
N ALA A 39 -1.69 -11.35 -1.96
CA ALA A 39 -2.76 -12.30 -1.69
C ALA A 39 -3.47 -12.68 -3.00
N ARG A 40 -3.69 -13.98 -3.21
CA ARG A 40 -4.43 -14.46 -4.39
C ARG A 40 -5.92 -14.14 -4.22
N HIS A 41 -6.56 -13.77 -5.32
CA HIS A 41 -8.00 -13.60 -5.38
C HIS A 41 -8.57 -14.57 -6.44
N PRO A 42 -9.72 -15.23 -6.20
CA PRO A 42 -10.24 -16.25 -7.11
C PRO A 42 -10.69 -15.71 -8.47
N PHE A 43 -11.19 -14.46 -8.51
CA PHE A 43 -11.83 -13.88 -9.69
C PHE A 43 -11.15 -12.62 -10.22
N LEU A 44 -10.21 -12.05 -9.47
CA LEU A 44 -9.55 -10.78 -9.81
C LEU A 44 -8.05 -11.00 -9.86
N LEU A 45 -7.32 -10.06 -10.47
CA LEU A 45 -5.88 -9.97 -10.23
C LEU A 45 -5.63 -9.79 -8.72
N ASN A 46 -4.48 -10.26 -8.23
CA ASN A 46 -4.07 -9.98 -6.85
C ASN A 46 -3.92 -8.46 -6.65
N GLY A 47 -3.80 -7.99 -5.40
CA GLY A 47 -3.65 -6.57 -5.10
C GLY A 47 -2.30 -5.95 -5.51
N GLY A 48 -1.32 -6.78 -5.92
CA GLY A 48 -0.01 -6.32 -6.38
C GLY A 48 0.90 -5.74 -5.30
N VAL A 49 0.52 -5.82 -4.02
CA VAL A 49 1.36 -5.39 -2.89
C VAL A 49 2.21 -6.57 -2.41
N MET A 50 3.48 -6.32 -2.13
CA MET A 50 4.44 -7.29 -1.60
C MET A 50 5.32 -6.62 -0.57
N ILE A 51 5.62 -7.29 0.54
CA ILE A 51 6.52 -6.77 1.58
C ILE A 51 7.64 -7.78 1.82
N ALA A 52 8.88 -7.31 1.87
CA ALA A 52 10.04 -8.10 2.25
C ALA A 52 10.69 -7.51 3.52
N LEU A 53 11.01 -8.37 4.47
CA LEU A 53 11.58 -8.03 5.78
C LEU A 53 12.90 -8.76 5.99
N ARG A 54 13.89 -8.04 6.52
CA ARG A 54 15.11 -8.67 7.07
C ARG A 54 14.91 -9.15 8.50
N SER A 55 14.06 -8.46 9.24
CA SER A 55 13.71 -8.79 10.62
C SER A 55 12.61 -9.84 10.70
N MET A 56 12.45 -10.44 11.87
CA MET A 56 11.44 -11.45 12.14
C MET A 56 10.02 -10.95 11.89
N LEU A 57 9.24 -11.70 11.11
CA LEU A 57 7.81 -11.48 10.99
C LEU A 57 7.09 -11.93 12.28
N ILE A 58 6.38 -11.01 12.94
CA ILE A 58 5.62 -11.27 14.17
C ILE A 58 4.17 -11.59 13.83
N ARG A 59 3.56 -10.79 12.96
CA ARG A 59 2.16 -10.93 12.54
C ARG A 59 2.00 -10.40 11.13
N GLU A 60 1.10 -11.02 10.37
CA GLU A 60 0.72 -10.60 9.02
C GLU A 60 -0.81 -10.54 8.93
N SER A 61 -1.33 -9.59 8.16
CA SER A 61 -2.75 -9.53 7.80
C SER A 61 -2.90 -8.88 6.42
N SER A 62 -4.04 -9.09 5.77
CA SER A 62 -4.41 -8.38 4.54
C SER A 62 -5.85 -7.88 4.61
N LEU A 63 -6.15 -6.83 3.86
CA LEU A 63 -7.53 -6.34 3.67
C LEU A 63 -7.68 -5.89 2.21
N THR A 64 -8.76 -6.30 1.56
CA THR A 64 -9.15 -5.83 0.22
C THR A 64 -10.08 -4.64 0.36
N PHE A 65 -9.86 -3.59 -0.43
CA PHE A 65 -10.70 -2.40 -0.39
C PHE A 65 -12.11 -2.67 -0.93
N GLN A 66 -13.10 -2.05 -0.30
CA GLN A 66 -14.50 -2.19 -0.70
C GLN A 66 -14.88 -1.43 -1.98
N LYS A 67 -14.15 -0.36 -2.33
CA LYS A 67 -14.45 0.50 -3.48
C LYS A 67 -13.27 0.60 -4.44
N CYS A 68 -13.62 0.69 -5.72
CA CYS A 68 -12.75 0.85 -6.87
C CYS A 68 -13.50 1.62 -7.97
N CYS A 69 -12.78 2.14 -8.96
CA CYS A 69 -13.35 2.59 -10.22
C CYS A 69 -12.40 2.30 -11.40
N GLY A 70 -12.94 2.28 -12.61
CA GLY A 70 -12.17 2.02 -13.82
C GLY A 70 -11.51 0.63 -13.83
N LEU A 71 -10.28 0.57 -14.35
CA LEU A 71 -9.51 -0.67 -14.50
C LEU A 71 -9.06 -1.26 -13.17
N ASP A 72 -8.96 -0.45 -12.12
CA ASP A 72 -8.56 -0.94 -10.79
C ASP A 72 -9.59 -1.92 -10.20
N CYS A 73 -10.84 -1.92 -10.66
CA CYS A 73 -11.84 -2.90 -10.27
C CYS A 73 -11.55 -4.34 -10.74
N PHE A 74 -10.58 -4.54 -11.64
CA PHE A 74 -10.12 -5.87 -12.05
C PHE A 74 -9.01 -6.44 -11.16
N ALA A 75 -8.59 -5.71 -10.11
CA ALA A 75 -7.62 -6.16 -9.12
C ALA A 75 -8.20 -6.08 -7.71
N ALA A 76 -7.88 -7.06 -6.87
CA ALA A 76 -8.20 -7.06 -5.44
C ALA A 76 -7.24 -6.13 -4.68
N LYS A 77 -7.21 -4.84 -5.05
CA LYS A 77 -6.40 -3.80 -4.39
C LYS A 77 -6.80 -3.69 -2.91
N GLY A 78 -5.83 -3.32 -2.09
CA GLY A 78 -5.96 -3.40 -0.65
C GLY A 78 -4.65 -3.14 0.05
N ILE A 79 -4.58 -3.59 1.29
CA ILE A 79 -3.38 -3.53 2.11
C ILE A 79 -2.81 -4.91 2.40
N ILE A 80 -1.49 -4.93 2.59
CA ILE A 80 -0.79 -5.96 3.35
C ILE A 80 -0.21 -5.28 4.58
N PHE A 81 -0.44 -5.87 5.74
CA PHE A 81 0.12 -5.45 7.01
C PHE A 81 1.11 -6.48 7.52
N VAL A 82 2.24 -6.01 8.03
CA VAL A 82 3.19 -6.82 8.80
C VAL A 82 3.58 -6.10 10.09
N GLU A 83 3.72 -6.88 11.16
CA GLU A 83 4.33 -6.46 12.42
C GLU A 83 5.72 -7.10 12.51
N THR A 84 6.71 -6.30 12.87
CA THR A 84 8.11 -6.75 13.01
C THR A 84 8.81 -6.01 14.15
N ARG A 85 10.03 -6.43 14.49
CA ARG A 85 10.92 -5.76 15.45
C ARG A 85 12.10 -5.12 14.72
N ILE A 86 12.27 -3.81 14.88
CA ILE A 86 13.41 -3.04 14.35
C ILE A 86 13.97 -2.21 15.51
N ASP A 87 15.26 -2.37 15.80
CA ASP A 87 15.94 -1.67 16.91
C ASP A 87 15.20 -1.76 18.26
N GLY A 88 14.65 -2.94 18.56
CA GLY A 88 13.91 -3.21 19.79
C GLY A 88 12.48 -2.67 19.83
N LYS A 89 12.05 -1.89 18.83
CA LYS A 89 10.69 -1.36 18.72
C LYS A 89 9.77 -2.30 17.95
N SER A 90 8.50 -2.37 18.36
CA SER A 90 7.44 -3.03 17.59
C SER A 90 6.95 -2.09 16.48
N VAL A 91 7.17 -2.47 15.23
CA VAL A 91 6.87 -1.65 14.06
C VAL A 91 5.82 -2.35 13.20
N GLY A 92 4.70 -1.67 12.98
CA GLY A 92 3.71 -2.04 11.98
C GLY A 92 4.01 -1.39 10.63
N ILE A 93 3.98 -2.15 9.55
CA ILE A 93 4.10 -1.66 8.18
C ILE A 93 2.85 -2.06 7.40
N ILE A 94 2.13 -1.07 6.88
CA ILE A 94 1.04 -1.22 5.93
C ILE A 94 1.60 -0.91 4.54
N GLY A 95 1.72 -1.92 3.70
CA GLY A 95 1.93 -1.76 2.27
C GLY A 95 0.59 -1.57 1.55
N THR A 96 0.50 -0.61 0.63
CA THR A 96 -0.73 -0.35 -0.13
C THR A 96 -0.46 0.15 -1.56
N HIS A 97 -1.47 0.08 -2.41
CA HIS A 97 -1.52 0.75 -3.71
C HIS A 97 -2.95 1.24 -3.93
N LEU A 98 -3.18 2.53 -3.76
CA LEU A 98 -4.51 3.12 -3.81
C LEU A 98 -5.03 3.24 -5.25
N GLN A 99 -6.30 3.66 -5.38
CA GLN A 99 -6.98 3.90 -6.65
C GLN A 99 -6.20 4.90 -7.51
N ALA A 100 -5.85 4.49 -8.72
CA ALA A 100 -5.21 5.34 -9.71
C ALA A 100 -6.22 6.33 -10.32
N ASN A 101 -5.70 7.44 -10.85
CA ASN A 101 -6.48 8.30 -11.73
C ASN A 101 -6.72 7.56 -13.05
N ASP A 102 -7.98 7.24 -13.33
CA ASP A 102 -8.38 6.49 -14.51
C ASP A 102 -9.53 7.22 -15.22
N PRO A 103 -9.40 7.56 -16.52
CA PRO A 103 -10.49 8.15 -17.31
C PRO A 103 -11.79 7.33 -17.31
N LEU A 104 -11.72 6.03 -17.02
CA LEU A 104 -12.86 5.11 -16.91
C LEU A 104 -13.52 5.14 -15.52
N CYS A 105 -13.07 6.00 -14.61
CA CYS A 105 -13.81 6.31 -13.40
C CYS A 105 -15.04 7.18 -13.76
N VAL A 106 -16.11 6.52 -14.20
CA VAL A 106 -17.35 7.19 -14.62
C VAL A 106 -18.20 7.55 -13.41
N SER A 107 -18.63 8.81 -13.35
CA SER A 107 -19.61 9.32 -12.39
C SER A 107 -20.59 10.25 -13.11
N PHE A 108 -21.83 10.33 -12.62
CA PHE A 108 -22.87 11.20 -13.20
C PHE A 108 -22.64 12.69 -12.91
N SER A 109 -22.00 13.03 -11.80
CA SER A 109 -21.85 14.41 -11.31
C SER A 109 -20.40 14.87 -11.18
N ASN A 110 -19.44 13.94 -11.25
CA ASN A 110 -18.04 14.19 -10.93
C ASN A 110 -17.17 13.99 -12.16
N THR A 111 -16.03 14.69 -12.21
CA THR A 111 -14.97 14.36 -13.17
C THR A 111 -14.39 12.98 -12.84
N ALA A 112 -13.68 12.37 -13.79
CA ALA A 112 -13.01 11.09 -13.54
C ALA A 112 -11.98 11.18 -12.40
N TYR A 113 -11.28 12.31 -12.29
CA TYR A 113 -10.37 12.57 -11.17
C TYR A 113 -11.13 12.64 -9.83
N GLU A 114 -12.22 13.40 -9.76
CA GLU A 114 -13.00 13.52 -8.53
C GLU A 114 -13.60 12.16 -8.12
N ALA A 115 -14.11 11.38 -9.07
CA ALA A 115 -14.57 10.02 -8.80
C ALA A 115 -13.45 9.12 -8.24
N ALA A 116 -12.24 9.19 -8.79
CA ALA A 116 -11.08 8.45 -8.28
C ALA A 116 -10.63 8.92 -6.89
N ARG A 117 -10.63 10.24 -6.63
CA ARG A 117 -10.33 10.85 -5.32
C ARG A 117 -11.33 10.38 -4.26
N GLU A 118 -12.63 10.30 -4.58
CA GLU A 118 -13.63 9.78 -3.65
C GLU A 118 -13.41 8.32 -3.27
N VAL A 119 -12.97 7.50 -4.22
CA VAL A 119 -12.57 6.11 -3.96
C VAL A 119 -11.31 6.08 -3.07
N ARG A 120 -10.26 6.87 -3.37
CA ARG A 120 -9.07 6.95 -2.51
C ARG A 120 -9.41 7.37 -1.09
N ARG A 121 -10.32 8.34 -0.91
CA ARG A 121 -10.81 8.78 0.41
C ARG A 121 -11.47 7.63 1.18
N ASP A 122 -12.24 6.79 0.51
CA ASP A 122 -12.84 5.59 1.13
C ASP A 122 -11.77 4.56 1.52
N GLN A 123 -10.78 4.33 0.65
CA GLN A 123 -9.65 3.42 0.91
C GLN A 123 -8.79 3.90 2.09
N LEU A 124 -8.49 5.20 2.15
CA LEU A 124 -7.77 5.83 3.27
C LEU A 124 -8.53 5.70 4.58
N ARG A 125 -9.87 5.86 4.58
CA ARG A 125 -10.68 5.58 5.78
C ARG A 125 -10.58 4.12 6.24
N GLN A 126 -10.55 3.16 5.31
CA GLN A 126 -10.36 1.75 5.64
C GLN A 126 -8.96 1.49 6.24
N ILE A 127 -7.91 2.17 5.72
CA ILE A 127 -6.56 2.12 6.31
C ILE A 127 -6.58 2.71 7.72
N ARG A 128 -7.21 3.88 7.93
CA ARG A 128 -7.32 4.52 9.24
C ARG A 128 -8.02 3.61 10.25
N GLN A 129 -9.15 3.02 9.87
CA GLN A 129 -9.87 2.04 10.69
C GLN A 129 -9.02 0.80 11.02
N PHE A 130 -8.16 0.36 10.10
CA PHE A 130 -7.21 -0.72 10.38
C PHE A 130 -6.16 -0.28 11.41
N VAL A 131 -5.57 0.90 11.25
CA VAL A 131 -4.58 1.46 12.20
C VAL A 131 -5.18 1.60 13.61
N ASP A 132 -6.44 2.04 13.71
CA ASP A 132 -7.12 2.30 14.98
C ASP A 132 -7.59 1.03 15.73
N ARG A 133 -7.37 -0.17 15.20
CA ARG A 133 -7.72 -1.40 15.91
C ARG A 133 -6.94 -1.50 17.23
N GLU A 134 -7.61 -1.95 18.29
CA GLU A 134 -6.99 -2.09 19.62
C GLU A 134 -5.71 -2.94 19.62
N GLU A 135 -5.66 -3.99 18.78
CA GLU A 135 -4.47 -4.82 18.63
C GLU A 135 -3.25 -4.06 18.10
N ASN A 136 -3.45 -2.94 17.39
CA ASN A 136 -2.38 -2.11 16.84
C ASN A 136 -1.95 -1.00 17.81
N ALA A 137 -2.73 -0.73 18.86
CA ALA A 137 -2.41 0.30 19.86
C ALA A 137 -1.11 0.00 20.65
N ARG A 138 -0.64 -1.25 20.64
CA ARG A 138 0.62 -1.68 21.27
C ARG A 138 1.87 -1.41 20.42
N LEU A 139 1.71 -0.99 19.16
CA LEU A 139 2.85 -0.77 18.26
C LEU A 139 3.53 0.55 18.61
N ASP A 140 4.85 0.56 18.63
CA ASP A 140 5.62 1.79 18.89
C ASP A 140 5.55 2.73 17.68
N VAL A 141 5.49 2.16 16.47
CA VAL A 141 5.42 2.89 15.20
C VAL A 141 4.49 2.17 14.24
N MET A 142 3.64 2.93 13.56
CA MET A 142 2.87 2.47 12.40
C MET A 142 3.31 3.26 11.17
N ILE A 143 3.73 2.55 10.12
CA ILE A 143 4.15 3.13 8.84
C ILE A 143 3.14 2.69 7.78
N VAL A 144 2.60 3.65 7.03
CA VAL A 144 1.83 3.39 5.80
C VAL A 144 2.72 3.75 4.62
N ALA A 145 2.97 2.80 3.73
CA ALA A 145 3.89 2.94 2.61
C ALA A 145 3.31 2.35 1.32
N GLY A 146 3.61 3.00 0.20
CA GLY A 146 3.28 2.53 -1.13
C GLY A 146 2.86 3.65 -2.07
N ASP A 147 2.25 3.26 -3.18
CA ASP A 147 1.72 4.20 -4.16
C ASP A 147 0.33 4.67 -3.73
N LEU A 148 0.28 5.87 -3.15
CA LEU A 148 -0.95 6.45 -2.65
C LEU A 148 -1.77 7.12 -3.77
N ASN A 149 -1.22 7.28 -4.98
CA ASN A 149 -1.87 7.98 -6.09
C ASN A 149 -2.39 9.39 -5.74
N VAL A 150 -1.82 10.03 -4.71
CA VAL A 150 -2.11 11.40 -4.30
C VAL A 150 -0.88 12.26 -4.60
N ASN A 151 -1.06 13.34 -5.36
CA ASN A 151 0.02 14.25 -5.65
C ASN A 151 0.15 15.29 -4.52
N GLY A 152 1.30 15.33 -3.85
CA GLY A 152 1.59 16.27 -2.78
C GLY A 152 1.78 17.72 -3.24
N TYR A 153 2.15 17.96 -4.50
CA TYR A 153 2.45 19.30 -5.01
C TYR A 153 1.73 19.57 -6.34
N ALA A 154 1.05 20.71 -6.44
CA ALA A 154 0.48 21.15 -7.71
C ALA A 154 1.61 21.44 -8.72
N GLU A 155 1.51 20.93 -9.95
CA GLU A 155 2.55 21.11 -10.99
C GLU A 155 2.89 22.59 -11.26
N ALA A 156 1.92 23.48 -11.07
CA ALA A 156 2.06 24.93 -11.27
C ALA A 156 2.64 25.69 -10.05
N ALA A 157 2.69 25.07 -8.85
CA ALA A 157 3.10 25.72 -7.62
C ALA A 157 3.71 24.70 -6.64
N ARG A 158 5.00 24.41 -6.81
CA ARG A 158 5.78 23.45 -5.98
C ARG A 158 5.84 23.77 -4.48
N ASN A 159 5.30 24.90 -4.05
CA ASN A 159 5.30 25.34 -2.65
C ASN A 159 3.91 25.24 -1.99
N GLN A 160 2.90 24.72 -2.69
CA GLN A 160 1.55 24.57 -2.15
C GLN A 160 1.11 23.11 -2.22
N GLU A 161 0.76 22.57 -1.06
CA GLU A 161 0.19 21.24 -0.93
C GLU A 161 -1.20 21.20 -1.58
N THR A 162 -1.53 20.08 -2.23
CA THR A 162 -2.86 19.91 -2.84
C THR A 162 -3.92 19.69 -1.77
N GLU A 163 -5.18 19.98 -2.09
CA GLU A 163 -6.30 19.74 -1.18
C GLU A 163 -6.40 18.24 -0.83
N GLU A 164 -6.27 17.36 -1.82
CA GLU A 164 -6.30 15.91 -1.63
C GLU A 164 -5.16 15.42 -0.72
N TRP A 165 -3.95 15.99 -0.86
CA TRP A 165 -2.84 15.70 0.04
C TRP A 165 -3.18 16.07 1.49
N ASN A 166 -3.71 17.27 1.70
CA ASN A 166 -4.11 17.73 3.02
C ASN A 166 -5.22 16.89 3.64
N GLU A 167 -6.15 16.37 2.83
CA GLU A 167 -7.18 15.42 3.30
C GLU A 167 -6.58 14.08 3.71
N MET A 168 -5.59 13.57 2.97
CA MET A 168 -4.92 12.31 3.28
C MET A 168 -4.11 12.38 4.59
N MET A 169 -3.56 13.56 4.91
CA MET A 169 -2.72 13.77 6.09
C MET A 169 -3.51 14.00 7.39
N GLN A 170 -4.84 14.09 7.34
CA GLN A 170 -5.73 14.23 8.50
C GLN A 170 -6.13 12.86 9.07
#